data_AF-A0A0G0T935-F1
#
_entry.id   AF-A0A0G0T935-F1
#
_cell.length_a   1.000
_cell.length_b   1.000
_cell.length_c   1.000
_cell.angle_alpha   90.00
_cell.angle_beta   90.00
_cell.angle_gamma   90.00
#
_symmetry.space_group_name_H-M   'P 1'
#
loop_
_entity.id
_entity.type
_entity.pdbx_description
1 polymer ?
#
loop_
_entity_poly.entity_id
_entity_poly.type
_entity_poly.pdbx_seq_one_letter_code
_entity_poly.pdbx_strand_id
1 'polypeptide(L)'
;MKILPNNMYLLAGRLPVVLFGFFGLIGIYKLTKLLFDKKTAFIAALLFIISPFVLLYDRMALFDGMLSAMLIWTVYFSLKSSKSGKVTDAVYWGIFMGLSFLSKPTAIIFLIFTPLCYLIYKLPLTKKKFKPSIIHILLAIGIGELLNNMQRVSKVYFMMDLKNQQFRQPLAQLISNPFALTWGNLQGFFSWIVPYYTLPIFISGLIAFLILFITKKKQALVLFLLWFFPIFVLATAGREIFPRYILFTAPYFFITLSTLILNSIKVSKNILVRVFIIIIVGILFIPSVKFDYFLLTDPSNAPMPITDYNQYVSEHPSGYGLNTIFSYLDNETKNKKVTIVTEGTFGLYPYAFNLYYWNNKNVTIIPRWPLSFLDQEILDAAKTSKVYVILKEKEKIPEGMPVTLILKADKPGGKYPILLTTLSTLSP
;
A
#
# COMPACT_ATOMS: atom_id res chain seq x y z
N MET A 1 23.19 13.21 -3.76
CA MET A 1 22.78 14.07 -4.90
C MET A 1 21.37 14.56 -4.63
N LYS A 2 21.13 15.88 -4.64
CA LYS A 2 19.81 16.48 -4.44
C LYS A 2 19.25 16.84 -5.81
N ILE A 3 18.22 16.12 -6.25
CA ILE A 3 17.66 16.25 -7.61
C ILE A 3 16.54 17.31 -7.64
N LEU A 4 15.77 17.46 -6.56
CA LEU A 4 14.65 18.40 -6.45
C LEU A 4 14.88 19.47 -5.36
N PRO A 5 14.31 20.68 -5.52
CA PRO A 5 14.21 21.69 -4.46
C PRO A 5 13.55 21.18 -3.17
N ASN A 6 13.88 21.78 -2.02
CA ASN A 6 13.35 21.35 -0.71
C ASN A 6 11.84 21.45 -0.59
N ASN A 7 11.27 22.54 -1.11
CA ASN A 7 9.83 22.78 -1.12
C ASN A 7 9.04 21.78 -1.98
N MET A 8 9.73 20.93 -2.76
CA MET A 8 9.14 19.86 -3.57
C MET A 8 9.20 18.48 -2.88
N TYR A 9 9.37 18.41 -1.55
CA TYR A 9 9.47 17.16 -0.80
C TYR A 9 8.27 16.20 -1.01
N LEU A 10 7.05 16.73 -1.18
CA LEU A 10 5.87 15.92 -1.51
C LEU A 10 5.98 15.25 -2.87
N LEU A 11 6.48 15.97 -3.88
CA LEU A 11 6.73 15.40 -5.20
C LEU A 11 7.85 14.35 -5.13
N ALA A 12 8.93 14.67 -4.40
CA ALA A 12 10.05 13.75 -4.21
C ALA A 12 9.62 12.41 -3.59
N GLY A 13 8.69 12.45 -2.61
CA GLY A 13 8.15 11.24 -1.99
C GLY A 13 7.18 10.46 -2.89
N ARG A 14 6.39 11.15 -3.73
CA ARG A 14 5.36 10.51 -4.58
C ARG A 14 5.89 10.03 -5.93
N LEU A 15 6.93 10.66 -6.48
CA LEU A 15 7.46 10.33 -7.80
C LEU A 15 7.90 8.85 -7.93
N PRO A 16 8.62 8.25 -6.96
CA PRO A 16 8.95 6.83 -7.02
C PRO A 16 7.71 5.94 -7.11
N VAL A 17 6.65 6.28 -6.38
CA VAL A 17 5.40 5.51 -6.38
C VAL A 17 4.73 5.56 -7.74
N VAL A 18 4.67 6.73 -8.39
CA VAL A 18 4.15 6.87 -9.75
C VAL A 18 4.95 6.02 -10.76
N LEU A 19 6.29 6.02 -10.63
CA LEU A 19 7.15 5.19 -11.49
C LEU A 19 6.89 3.70 -11.29
N PHE A 20 6.73 3.25 -10.04
CA PHE A 20 6.39 1.86 -9.74
C PHE A 20 4.96 1.50 -10.18
N GLY A 21 3.99 2.40 -10.05
CA GLY A 21 2.63 2.22 -10.57
C GLY A 21 2.65 2.02 -12.09
N PHE A 22 3.39 2.85 -12.83
CA PHE A 22 3.59 2.67 -14.27
C PHE A 22 4.32 1.36 -14.61
N PHE A 23 5.33 1.00 -13.83
CA PHE A 23 6.03 -0.29 -14.01
C PHE A 23 5.10 -1.49 -13.74
N GLY A 24 4.20 -1.38 -12.75
CA GLY A 24 3.14 -2.34 -12.46
C GLY A 24 2.13 -2.45 -13.61
N LEU A 25 1.70 -1.33 -14.19
CA LEU A 25 0.83 -1.27 -15.36
C LEU A 25 1.41 -2.05 -16.55
N ILE A 26 2.70 -1.85 -16.85
CA ILE A 26 3.41 -2.63 -17.89
C ILE A 26 3.42 -4.11 -17.52
N GLY A 27 3.69 -4.43 -16.26
CA GLY A 27 3.67 -5.80 -15.74
C GLY A 27 2.32 -6.48 -15.95
N ILE A 28 1.21 -5.81 -15.65
CA ILE A 28 -0.15 -6.32 -15.85
C ILE A 28 -0.41 -6.58 -17.32
N TYR A 29 -0.07 -5.63 -18.21
CA TYR A 29 -0.23 -5.83 -19.65
C TYR A 29 0.56 -7.07 -20.12
N LYS A 30 1.82 -7.22 -19.69
CA LYS A 30 2.68 -8.35 -20.07
C LYS A 30 2.16 -9.68 -19.52
N LEU A 31 1.73 -9.71 -18.26
CA LEU A 31 1.16 -10.89 -17.60
C LEU A 31 -0.15 -11.33 -18.28
N THR A 32 -1.07 -10.41 -18.52
CA THR A 32 -2.33 -10.72 -19.20
C THR A 32 -2.09 -11.21 -20.63
N LYS A 33 -1.16 -10.58 -21.36
CA LYS A 33 -0.80 -11.02 -22.72
C LYS A 33 -0.15 -12.41 -22.72
N LEU A 34 0.61 -12.77 -21.68
CA LEU A 34 1.18 -14.10 -21.54
C LEU A 34 0.10 -15.17 -21.33
N LEU A 35 -0.91 -14.85 -20.53
CA LEU A 35 -2.02 -15.75 -20.16
C LEU A 35 -3.10 -15.86 -21.24
N PHE A 36 -3.36 -14.77 -21.97
CA PHE A 36 -4.46 -14.59 -22.92
C PHE A 36 -3.99 -13.94 -24.22
N ASP A 37 -4.49 -12.74 -24.54
CA ASP A 37 -4.21 -12.01 -25.79
C ASP A 37 -4.02 -10.49 -25.55
N LYS A 38 -3.60 -9.77 -26.61
CA LYS A 38 -3.29 -8.33 -26.55
C LYS A 38 -4.50 -7.46 -26.18
N LYS A 39 -5.72 -7.83 -26.61
CA LYS A 39 -6.94 -7.05 -26.35
C LYS A 39 -7.35 -7.19 -24.89
N THR A 40 -7.30 -8.41 -24.36
CA THR A 40 -7.51 -8.67 -22.92
C THR A 40 -6.50 -7.89 -22.08
N ALA A 41 -5.23 -7.88 -22.51
CA ALA A 41 -4.17 -7.16 -21.81
C ALA A 41 -4.39 -5.65 -21.77
N PHE A 42 -4.89 -5.06 -22.85
CA PHE A 42 -5.23 -3.64 -22.88
C PHE A 42 -6.38 -3.32 -21.93
N ILE A 43 -7.44 -4.14 -21.92
CA ILE A 43 -8.57 -3.95 -20.99
C ILE A 43 -8.10 -4.10 -19.54
N ALA A 44 -7.29 -5.12 -19.20
CA ALA A 44 -6.75 -5.29 -17.85
C ALA A 44 -5.91 -4.08 -17.40
N ALA A 45 -5.13 -3.50 -18.29
CA ALA A 45 -4.36 -2.29 -18.02
C ALA A 45 -5.26 -1.07 -17.76
N LEU A 46 -6.34 -0.90 -18.54
CA LEU A 46 -7.33 0.15 -18.30
C LEU A 46 -8.02 -0.03 -16.93
N LEU A 47 -8.44 -1.26 -16.60
CA LEU A 47 -9.06 -1.58 -15.32
C LEU A 47 -8.16 -1.25 -14.12
N PHE A 48 -6.85 -1.47 -14.26
CA PHE A 48 -5.87 -1.10 -13.24
C PHE A 48 -5.79 0.41 -13.02
N ILE A 49 -5.85 1.21 -14.11
CA ILE A 49 -5.78 2.67 -14.05
C ILE A 49 -7.02 3.29 -13.38
N ILE A 50 -8.22 2.79 -13.71
CA ILE A 50 -9.51 3.31 -13.19
C ILE A 50 -9.93 2.67 -11.86
N SER A 51 -9.01 1.97 -11.19
CA SER A 51 -9.29 1.34 -9.90
C SER A 51 -9.05 2.37 -8.78
N PRO A 52 -10.07 2.70 -7.97
CA PRO A 52 -9.87 3.61 -6.84
C PRO A 52 -8.92 3.04 -5.80
N PHE A 53 -8.84 1.71 -5.69
CA PHE A 53 -7.87 1.06 -4.83
C PHE A 53 -6.44 1.36 -5.27
N VAL A 54 -6.13 1.17 -6.56
CA VAL A 54 -4.80 1.43 -7.12
C VAL A 54 -4.51 2.93 -7.09
N LEU A 55 -5.46 3.77 -7.53
CA LEU A 55 -5.28 5.21 -7.63
C LEU A 55 -4.97 5.85 -6.27
N LEU A 56 -5.66 5.46 -5.20
CA LEU A 56 -5.40 5.99 -3.86
C LEU A 56 -3.97 5.69 -3.44
N TYR A 57 -3.54 4.43 -3.55
CA TYR A 57 -2.24 3.98 -3.07
C TYR A 57 -1.07 4.43 -3.94
N ASP A 58 -1.27 4.56 -5.26
CA ASP A 58 -0.24 5.08 -6.17
C ASP A 58 -0.05 6.60 -6.05
N ARG A 59 -0.95 7.31 -5.38
CA ARG A 59 -0.83 8.75 -5.06
C ARG A 59 -0.21 9.04 -3.69
N MET A 60 -0.10 8.02 -2.84
CA MET A 60 0.53 8.14 -1.52
C MET A 60 1.98 7.69 -1.58
N ALA A 61 2.86 8.36 -0.83
CA ALA A 61 4.27 7.98 -0.72
C ALA A 61 4.45 6.72 0.16
N LEU A 62 3.94 5.58 -0.30
CA LEU A 62 3.92 4.29 0.39
C LEU A 62 4.60 3.19 -0.45
N PHE A 63 5.08 2.15 0.22
CA PHE A 63 5.73 1.01 -0.41
C PHE A 63 4.77 0.02 -1.07
N ASP A 64 3.45 0.12 -0.84
CA ASP A 64 2.48 -0.88 -1.29
C ASP A 64 2.36 -0.95 -2.83
N GLY A 65 2.43 0.20 -3.52
CA GLY A 65 2.48 0.23 -4.99
C GLY A 65 3.76 -0.41 -5.56
N MET A 66 4.91 -0.13 -4.93
CA MET A 66 6.20 -0.77 -5.27
C MET A 66 6.15 -2.29 -5.08
N LEU A 67 5.65 -2.75 -3.93
CA LEU A 67 5.47 -4.17 -3.64
C LEU A 67 4.58 -4.82 -4.70
N SER A 68 3.42 -4.22 -5.00
CA SER A 68 2.50 -4.71 -6.02
C SER A 68 3.18 -4.86 -7.37
N ALA A 69 3.90 -3.83 -7.83
CA ALA A 69 4.64 -3.87 -9.09
C ALA A 69 5.68 -5.00 -9.13
N MET A 70 6.54 -5.11 -8.10
CA MET A 70 7.56 -6.17 -8.05
C MET A 70 6.94 -7.57 -8.02
N LEU A 71 5.81 -7.75 -7.31
CA LEU A 71 5.11 -9.04 -7.26
C LEU A 71 4.44 -9.42 -8.59
N ILE A 72 3.87 -8.45 -9.32
CA ILE A 72 3.35 -8.68 -10.68
C ILE A 72 4.47 -9.21 -11.59
N TRP A 73 5.65 -8.60 -11.53
CA TRP A 73 6.81 -9.04 -12.33
C TRP A 73 7.36 -10.39 -11.86
N THR A 74 7.36 -10.65 -10.55
CA THR A 74 7.70 -11.96 -9.96
C THR A 74 6.81 -13.05 -10.56
N VAL A 75 5.49 -12.83 -10.58
CA VAL A 75 4.52 -13.76 -11.19
C VAL A 75 4.73 -13.86 -12.70
N TYR A 76 4.91 -12.74 -13.40
CA TYR A 76 5.14 -12.75 -14.85
C TYR A 76 6.34 -13.62 -15.22
N PHE A 77 7.49 -13.43 -14.57
CA PHE A 77 8.69 -14.20 -14.87
C PHE A 77 8.60 -15.65 -14.40
N SER A 78 7.92 -15.93 -13.29
CA SER A 78 7.59 -17.29 -12.87
C SER A 78 6.81 -18.04 -13.97
N LEU A 79 5.71 -17.46 -14.46
CA LEU A 79 4.89 -18.09 -15.50
C LEU A 79 5.57 -18.09 -16.88
N LYS A 80 6.37 -17.07 -17.19
CA LYS A 80 7.15 -17.02 -18.43
C LYS A 80 8.22 -18.10 -18.43
N SER A 81 8.94 -18.29 -17.32
CA SER A 81 9.95 -19.33 -17.14
C SER A 81 9.35 -20.73 -17.26
N SER A 82 8.14 -20.95 -16.75
CA SER A 82 7.46 -22.24 -16.88
C SER A 82 7.10 -22.58 -18.33
N LYS A 83 6.76 -21.56 -19.14
CA LYS A 83 6.44 -21.68 -20.57
C LYS A 83 7.68 -21.75 -21.46
N SER A 84 8.69 -20.92 -21.22
CA SER A 84 9.87 -20.75 -22.09
C SER A 84 10.96 -21.79 -21.81
N GLY A 85 11.05 -22.28 -20.56
CA GLY A 85 12.15 -23.13 -20.12
C GLY A 85 13.52 -22.41 -20.05
N LYS A 86 13.57 -21.08 -20.19
CA LYS A 86 14.82 -20.32 -20.14
C LYS A 86 15.25 -20.03 -18.70
N VAL A 87 16.52 -20.31 -18.40
CA VAL A 87 17.12 -20.01 -17.09
C VAL A 87 17.11 -18.50 -16.80
N THR A 88 17.30 -17.65 -17.82
CA THR A 88 17.24 -16.19 -17.68
C THR A 88 15.89 -15.71 -17.12
N ASP A 89 14.78 -16.34 -17.51
CA ASP A 89 13.46 -15.99 -16.98
C ASP A 89 13.33 -16.42 -15.50
N ALA A 90 13.96 -17.53 -15.09
CA ALA A 90 14.03 -17.94 -13.68
C ALA A 90 14.92 -17.00 -12.84
N VAL A 91 16.02 -16.49 -13.41
CA VAL A 91 16.86 -15.47 -12.78
C VAL A 91 16.06 -14.20 -12.52
N TYR A 92 15.35 -13.68 -13.53
CA TYR A 92 14.49 -12.50 -13.34
C TYR A 92 13.36 -12.74 -12.33
N TRP A 93 12.77 -13.95 -12.30
CA TRP A 93 11.82 -14.31 -11.26
C TRP A 93 12.44 -14.13 -9.86
N GLY A 94 13.63 -14.67 -9.62
CA GLY A 94 14.33 -14.49 -8.35
C GLY A 94 14.68 -13.03 -8.03
N ILE A 95 15.15 -12.26 -9.03
CA ILE A 95 15.48 -10.84 -8.85
C ILE A 95 14.24 -10.05 -8.41
N PHE A 96 13.12 -10.18 -9.12
CA PHE A 96 11.90 -9.45 -8.77
C PHE A 96 11.32 -9.89 -7.42
N MET A 97 11.45 -11.19 -7.07
CA MET A 97 11.08 -11.68 -5.75
C MET A 97 11.92 -11.03 -4.64
N GLY A 98 13.23 -10.93 -4.86
CA GLY A 98 14.15 -10.24 -3.95
C GLY A 98 13.83 -8.74 -3.81
N LEU A 99 13.53 -8.05 -4.91
CA LEU A 99 13.11 -6.64 -4.88
C LEU A 99 11.78 -6.45 -4.12
N SER A 100 10.85 -7.42 -4.21
CA SER A 100 9.63 -7.42 -3.38
C SER A 100 9.97 -7.51 -1.89
N PHE A 101 10.93 -8.36 -1.48
CA PHE A 101 11.38 -8.45 -0.09
C PHE A 101 12.00 -7.16 0.42
N LEU A 102 12.79 -6.46 -0.41
CA LEU A 102 13.35 -5.15 -0.06
C LEU A 102 12.27 -4.06 0.10
N SER A 103 11.06 -4.30 -0.44
CA SER A 103 9.92 -3.39 -0.28
C SER A 103 9.14 -3.69 1.00
N LYS A 104 8.76 -4.96 1.22
CA LYS A 104 7.94 -5.36 2.36
C LYS A 104 8.08 -6.86 2.68
N PRO A 105 8.11 -7.25 3.97
CA PRO A 105 8.22 -8.66 4.37
C PRO A 105 7.02 -9.52 3.95
N THR A 106 5.86 -8.92 3.65
CA THR A 106 4.68 -9.65 3.14
C THR A 106 4.93 -10.35 1.81
N ALA A 107 6.01 -10.00 1.10
CA ALA A 107 6.49 -10.74 -0.07
C ALA A 107 6.79 -12.22 0.21
N ILE A 108 7.03 -12.60 1.48
CA ILE A 108 7.28 -14.00 1.88
C ILE A 108 6.20 -14.97 1.41
N ILE A 109 4.95 -14.50 1.30
CA ILE A 109 3.84 -15.29 0.77
C ILE A 109 4.22 -15.81 -0.64
N PHE A 110 4.81 -14.98 -1.49
CA PHE A 110 5.15 -15.32 -2.87
C PHE A 110 6.31 -16.30 -3.02
N LEU A 111 7.12 -16.52 -1.97
CA LEU A 111 8.18 -17.53 -1.95
C LEU A 111 7.61 -18.94 -2.15
N ILE A 112 6.42 -19.20 -1.62
CA ILE A 112 5.70 -20.48 -1.76
C ILE A 112 4.70 -20.41 -2.93
N PHE A 113 4.02 -19.27 -3.12
CA PHE A 113 2.97 -19.17 -4.14
C PHE A 113 3.49 -19.19 -5.57
N THR A 114 4.61 -18.55 -5.85
CA THR A 114 5.11 -18.47 -7.22
C THR A 114 5.65 -19.81 -7.73
N PRO A 115 6.29 -20.68 -6.91
CA PRO A 115 6.53 -22.07 -7.28
C PRO A 115 5.25 -22.85 -7.58
N LEU A 116 4.21 -22.70 -6.76
CA LEU A 116 2.93 -23.38 -7.00
C LEU A 116 2.31 -22.94 -8.33
N CYS A 117 2.27 -21.63 -8.59
CA CYS A 117 1.76 -21.07 -9.86
C CYS A 117 2.60 -21.54 -11.05
N TYR A 118 3.94 -21.55 -10.92
CA TYR A 118 4.85 -22.10 -11.92
C TYR A 118 4.49 -23.55 -12.26
N LEU A 119 4.33 -24.41 -11.25
CA LEU A 119 4.08 -25.83 -11.42
C LEU A 119 2.70 -26.05 -12.06
N ILE A 120 1.64 -25.43 -11.52
CA ILE A 120 0.29 -25.47 -12.10
C ILE A 120 0.36 -25.08 -13.57
N TYR A 121 1.05 -23.98 -13.89
CA TYR A 121 1.16 -23.49 -15.26
C TYR A 121 2.05 -24.35 -16.17
N LYS A 122 2.92 -25.20 -15.62
CA LYS A 122 3.77 -26.12 -16.39
C LYS A 122 3.17 -27.50 -16.63
N LEU A 123 2.18 -27.91 -15.82
CA LEU A 123 1.58 -29.24 -15.91
C LEU A 123 1.06 -29.57 -17.32
N PRO A 124 1.19 -30.85 -17.77
CA PRO A 124 1.76 -31.99 -17.03
C PRO A 124 3.30 -32.00 -17.01
N LEU A 125 3.88 -32.42 -15.87
CA LEU A 125 5.33 -32.54 -15.68
C LEU A 125 5.79 -33.96 -16.03
N THR A 126 6.42 -34.12 -17.18
CA THR A 126 7.10 -35.37 -17.54
C THR A 126 8.43 -35.50 -16.79
N LYS A 127 8.98 -36.73 -16.65
CA LYS A 127 10.29 -36.95 -16.00
C LYS A 127 11.40 -36.03 -16.55
N LYS A 128 11.43 -35.83 -17.87
CA LYS A 128 12.38 -34.92 -18.55
C LYS A 128 12.21 -33.45 -18.16
N LYS A 129 10.99 -33.01 -17.81
CA LYS A 129 10.69 -31.62 -17.41
C LYS A 129 10.78 -31.39 -15.91
N PHE A 130 10.85 -32.44 -15.09
CA PHE A 130 10.88 -32.33 -13.63
C PHE A 130 12.17 -31.66 -13.12
N LYS A 131 13.34 -32.23 -13.44
CA LYS A 131 14.64 -31.70 -12.97
C LYS A 131 14.87 -30.21 -13.36
N PRO A 132 14.63 -29.78 -14.62
CA PRO A 132 14.75 -28.35 -14.97
C PRO A 132 13.78 -27.46 -14.21
N SER A 133 12.58 -27.95 -13.88
CA SER A 133 11.59 -27.19 -13.11
C SER A 133 12.05 -26.91 -11.69
N ILE A 134 12.61 -27.94 -11.03
CA ILE A 134 13.20 -27.80 -9.70
C ILE A 134 14.38 -26.83 -9.73
N ILE A 135 15.26 -26.92 -10.74
CA ILE A 135 16.39 -25.99 -10.88
C ILE A 135 15.89 -24.54 -11.00
N HIS A 136 14.86 -24.28 -11.81
CA HIS A 136 14.31 -22.93 -11.96
C HIS A 136 13.74 -22.39 -10.65
N ILE A 137 13.00 -23.23 -9.91
CA ILE A 137 12.40 -22.86 -8.62
C ILE A 137 13.50 -22.57 -7.60
N LEU A 138 14.46 -23.47 -7.44
CA LEU A 138 15.57 -23.30 -6.49
C LEU A 138 16.45 -22.10 -6.84
N LEU A 139 16.70 -21.86 -8.13
CA LEU A 139 17.45 -20.68 -8.58
C LEU A 139 16.71 -19.38 -8.24
N ALA A 140 15.39 -19.31 -8.52
CA ALA A 140 14.60 -18.15 -8.20
C ALA A 140 14.54 -17.89 -6.69
N ILE A 141 14.31 -18.94 -5.89
CA ILE A 141 14.33 -18.87 -4.41
C ILE A 141 15.70 -18.42 -3.91
N GLY A 142 16.78 -19.03 -4.40
CA GLY A 142 18.14 -18.69 -3.99
C GLY A 142 18.49 -17.22 -4.27
N ILE A 143 18.16 -16.71 -5.45
CA ILE A 143 18.40 -15.30 -5.81
C ILE A 143 17.51 -14.37 -4.97
N GLY A 144 16.24 -14.70 -4.81
CA GLY A 144 15.30 -13.90 -4.03
C GLY A 144 15.75 -13.76 -2.57
N GLU A 145 16.15 -14.87 -1.95
CA GLU A 145 16.65 -14.88 -0.57
C GLU A 145 18.04 -14.23 -0.45
N LEU A 146 18.90 -14.35 -1.46
CA LEU A 146 20.19 -13.63 -1.47
C LEU A 146 19.97 -12.11 -1.40
N LEU A 147 19.05 -11.59 -2.20
CA LEU A 147 18.68 -10.17 -2.17
C LEU A 147 17.98 -9.79 -0.86
N ASN A 148 17.09 -10.65 -0.35
CA ASN A 148 16.44 -10.45 0.96
C ASN A 148 17.48 -10.30 2.09
N ASN A 149 18.52 -11.12 2.07
CA ASN A 149 19.59 -11.10 3.07
C ASN A 149 20.41 -9.80 3.06
N MET A 150 20.40 -9.00 1.98
CA MET A 150 21.08 -7.69 1.95
C MET A 150 20.55 -6.73 3.03
N GLN A 151 19.30 -6.90 3.48
CA GLN A 151 18.72 -6.09 4.55
C GLN A 151 19.48 -6.27 5.89
N ARG A 152 20.10 -7.43 6.11
CA ARG A 152 20.83 -7.76 7.35
C ARG A 152 22.15 -7.00 7.48
N VAL A 153 22.63 -6.37 6.40
CA VAL A 153 23.79 -5.48 6.43
C VAL A 153 23.49 -4.19 7.21
N SER A 154 22.22 -3.80 7.31
CA SER A 154 21.80 -2.62 8.06
C SER A 154 21.97 -2.81 9.57
N LYS A 155 22.68 -1.88 10.22
CA LYS A 155 22.85 -1.87 11.69
C LYS A 155 21.53 -1.80 12.47
N VAL A 156 20.46 -1.34 11.83
CA VAL A 156 19.11 -1.20 12.43
C VAL A 156 18.14 -2.31 12.01
N TYR A 157 18.63 -3.40 11.38
CA TYR A 157 17.79 -4.53 10.96
C TYR A 157 16.94 -5.10 12.10
N PHE A 158 17.49 -5.18 13.32
CA PHE A 158 16.77 -5.68 14.49
C PHE A 158 15.53 -4.85 14.82
N MET A 159 15.57 -3.52 14.62
CA MET A 159 14.42 -2.64 14.87
C MET A 159 13.29 -2.92 13.88
N MET A 160 13.64 -3.18 12.62
CA MET A 160 12.67 -3.59 11.59
C MET A 160 12.01 -4.91 11.98
N ASP A 161 12.79 -5.90 12.42
CA ASP A 161 12.26 -7.20 12.83
C ASP A 161 11.31 -7.07 14.03
N LEU A 162 11.71 -6.34 15.07
CA LEU A 162 10.85 -6.03 16.23
C LEU A 162 9.54 -5.36 15.81
N LYS A 163 9.60 -4.41 14.87
CA LYS A 163 8.39 -3.74 14.36
C LYS A 163 7.50 -4.70 13.57
N ASN A 164 8.08 -5.60 12.77
CA ASN A 164 7.34 -6.58 11.98
C ASN A 164 6.62 -7.62 12.85
N GLN A 165 7.18 -7.97 14.02
CA GLN A 165 6.56 -8.90 14.96
C GLN A 165 5.19 -8.40 15.48
N GLN A 166 4.96 -7.08 15.54
CA GLN A 166 3.68 -6.50 15.96
C GLN A 166 2.52 -6.81 14.99
N PHE A 167 2.82 -6.95 13.69
CA PHE A 167 1.81 -7.13 12.64
C PHE A 167 1.41 -8.59 12.40
N ARG A 168 2.08 -9.55 13.04
CA ARG A 168 1.89 -11.00 12.83
C ARG A 168 1.56 -11.73 14.12
N GLN A 169 0.82 -12.82 14.01
CA GLN A 169 0.64 -13.72 15.15
C GLN A 169 1.98 -14.36 15.58
N PRO A 170 2.23 -14.49 16.90
CA PRO A 170 3.31 -15.33 17.41
C PRO A 170 3.18 -16.75 16.89
N LEU A 171 4.31 -17.39 16.56
CA LEU A 171 4.32 -18.72 15.96
C LEU A 171 3.60 -19.76 16.86
N ALA A 172 3.78 -19.67 18.18
CA ALA A 172 3.10 -20.56 19.13
C ALA A 172 1.57 -20.47 19.02
N GLN A 173 1.01 -19.26 18.90
CA GLN A 173 -0.42 -19.05 18.73
C GLN A 173 -0.92 -19.54 17.37
N LEU A 174 -0.14 -19.29 16.31
CA LEU A 174 -0.46 -19.76 14.97
C LEU A 174 -0.48 -21.29 14.89
N ILE A 175 0.36 -21.99 15.66
CA ILE A 175 0.36 -23.46 15.73
C ILE A 175 -0.81 -23.96 16.59
N SER A 176 -1.07 -23.35 17.75
CA SER A 176 -2.11 -23.83 18.67
C SER A 176 -3.53 -23.52 18.19
N ASN A 177 -3.74 -22.38 17.54
CA ASN A 177 -5.04 -21.94 17.02
C ASN A 177 -4.86 -21.10 15.74
N PRO A 178 -4.50 -21.73 14.60
CA PRO A 178 -4.16 -21.02 13.37
C PRO A 178 -5.27 -20.07 12.90
N PHE A 179 -6.53 -20.50 12.99
CA PHE A 179 -7.65 -19.76 12.42
C PHE A 179 -8.29 -18.73 13.36
N ALA A 180 -7.71 -18.49 14.54
CA ALA A 180 -8.27 -17.60 15.56
C ALA A 180 -8.72 -16.23 15.02
N LEU A 181 -7.93 -15.61 14.14
CA LEU A 181 -8.21 -14.29 13.56
C LEU A 181 -8.88 -14.35 12.18
N THR A 182 -8.98 -15.53 11.58
CA THR A 182 -9.31 -15.67 10.14
C THR A 182 -10.67 -15.08 9.82
N TRP A 183 -11.70 -15.40 10.60
CA TRP A 183 -13.05 -14.92 10.32
C TRP A 183 -13.19 -13.40 10.47
N GLY A 184 -12.71 -12.84 11.58
CA GLY A 184 -12.74 -11.40 11.81
C GLY A 184 -11.96 -10.62 10.74
N ASN A 185 -10.77 -11.12 10.38
CA ASN A 185 -9.97 -10.49 9.33
C ASN A 185 -10.61 -10.61 7.93
N LEU A 186 -11.25 -11.74 7.60
CA LEU A 186 -11.99 -11.89 6.34
C LEU A 186 -13.18 -10.93 6.24
N GLN A 187 -13.90 -10.70 7.35
CA GLN A 187 -14.94 -9.68 7.42
C GLN A 187 -14.37 -8.28 7.16
N GLY A 188 -13.22 -7.96 7.78
CA GLY A 188 -12.47 -6.74 7.53
C GLY A 188 -12.09 -6.60 6.05
N PHE A 189 -11.46 -7.61 5.45
CA PHE A 189 -11.11 -7.60 4.04
C PHE A 189 -12.32 -7.44 3.12
N PHE A 190 -13.45 -8.11 3.41
CA PHE A 190 -14.68 -7.93 2.65
C PHE A 190 -15.18 -6.48 2.73
N SER A 191 -15.15 -5.88 3.92
CA SER A 191 -15.52 -4.47 4.14
C SER A 191 -14.60 -3.47 3.43
N TRP A 192 -13.42 -3.90 2.97
CA TRP A 192 -12.47 -3.08 2.23
C TRP A 192 -12.53 -3.33 0.72
N ILE A 193 -12.55 -4.59 0.31
CA ILE A 193 -12.58 -5.00 -1.11
C ILE A 193 -13.86 -4.50 -1.77
N VAL A 194 -15.02 -4.63 -1.12
CA VAL A 194 -16.29 -4.25 -1.75
C VAL A 194 -16.36 -2.75 -2.05
N PRO A 195 -16.04 -1.81 -1.13
CA PRO A 195 -15.99 -0.39 -1.48
C PRO A 195 -14.91 -0.06 -2.51
N TYR A 196 -13.72 -0.66 -2.40
CA TYR A 196 -12.61 -0.38 -3.32
C TYR A 196 -12.80 -0.93 -4.72
N TYR A 197 -13.48 -2.07 -4.87
CA TYR A 197 -13.82 -2.57 -6.20
C TYR A 197 -15.12 -1.95 -6.69
N THR A 198 -15.99 -1.56 -5.75
CA THR A 198 -17.43 -1.30 -5.91
C THR A 198 -18.22 -2.59 -6.13
N LEU A 199 -19.44 -2.65 -5.59
CA LEU A 199 -20.25 -3.86 -5.59
C LEU A 199 -20.50 -4.45 -7.00
N PRO A 200 -20.84 -3.65 -8.04
CA PRO A 200 -21.09 -4.20 -9.38
C PRO A 200 -19.84 -4.84 -10.01
N ILE A 201 -18.67 -4.22 -9.81
CA ILE A 201 -17.39 -4.73 -10.31
C ILE A 201 -16.94 -5.96 -9.54
N PHE A 202 -17.15 -5.98 -8.21
CA PHE A 202 -16.88 -7.14 -7.38
C PHE A 202 -17.67 -8.36 -7.85
N ILE A 203 -18.99 -8.23 -8.01
CA ILE A 203 -19.87 -9.31 -8.51
C ILE A 203 -19.44 -9.75 -9.92
N SER A 204 -19.17 -8.78 -10.81
CA SER A 204 -18.73 -9.08 -12.18
C SER A 204 -17.43 -9.88 -12.22
N GLY A 205 -16.47 -9.58 -11.35
CA GLY A 205 -15.22 -10.35 -11.30
C GLY A 205 -15.40 -11.75 -10.70
N LEU A 206 -16.32 -11.94 -9.74
CA LEU A 206 -16.70 -13.28 -9.28
C LEU A 206 -17.31 -14.12 -10.42
N ILE A 207 -18.23 -13.54 -11.19
CA ILE A 207 -18.80 -14.17 -12.39
C ILE A 207 -17.68 -14.48 -13.40
N ALA A 208 -16.73 -13.56 -13.60
CA ALA A 208 -15.60 -13.76 -14.47
C ALA A 208 -14.74 -14.96 -14.04
N PHE A 209 -14.49 -15.15 -12.74
CA PHE A 209 -13.80 -16.34 -12.24
C PHE A 209 -14.57 -17.62 -12.56
N LEU A 210 -15.87 -17.67 -12.30
CA LEU A 210 -16.72 -18.84 -12.58
C LEU A 210 -16.65 -19.24 -14.07
N ILE A 211 -16.82 -18.28 -14.97
CA ILE A 211 -16.73 -18.50 -16.42
C ILE A 211 -15.32 -18.95 -16.82
N LEU A 212 -14.28 -18.37 -16.20
CA LEU A 212 -12.91 -18.72 -16.51
C LEU A 212 -12.56 -20.14 -16.05
N PHE A 213 -13.11 -20.61 -14.93
CA PHE A 213 -12.94 -21.99 -14.48
C PHE A 213 -13.50 -23.01 -15.48
N ILE A 214 -14.59 -22.66 -16.16
CA ILE A 214 -15.21 -23.49 -17.21
C ILE A 214 -14.39 -23.43 -18.51
N THR A 215 -13.95 -22.25 -18.92
CA THR A 215 -13.35 -22.04 -20.25
C THR A 215 -11.83 -22.22 -20.30
N LYS A 216 -11.13 -21.90 -19.20
CA LYS A 216 -9.66 -21.86 -19.07
C LYS A 216 -9.22 -22.21 -17.65
N LYS A 217 -9.60 -23.40 -17.17
CA LYS A 217 -9.38 -23.92 -15.79
C LYS A 217 -8.00 -23.60 -15.19
N LYS A 218 -6.94 -23.79 -15.97
CA LYS A 218 -5.55 -23.58 -15.54
C LYS A 218 -5.24 -22.11 -15.25
N GLN A 219 -5.63 -21.20 -16.14
CA GLN A 219 -5.51 -19.76 -15.95
C GLN A 219 -6.40 -19.28 -14.80
N ALA A 220 -7.63 -19.80 -14.71
CA ALA A 220 -8.56 -19.49 -13.63
C ALA A 220 -7.98 -19.84 -12.26
N LEU A 221 -7.44 -21.06 -12.12
CA LEU A 221 -6.84 -21.52 -10.87
C LEU A 221 -5.65 -20.65 -10.46
N VAL A 222 -4.75 -20.32 -11.39
CA VAL A 222 -3.60 -19.45 -11.10
C VAL A 222 -4.06 -18.06 -10.64
N LEU A 223 -4.95 -17.41 -11.39
CA LEU A 223 -5.42 -16.06 -11.04
C LEU A 223 -6.25 -16.04 -9.74
N PHE A 224 -7.05 -17.08 -9.51
CA PHE A 224 -7.84 -17.21 -8.29
C PHE A 224 -6.92 -17.41 -7.08
N LEU A 225 -5.91 -18.28 -7.18
CA LEU A 225 -4.94 -18.47 -6.10
C LEU A 225 -4.15 -17.18 -5.82
N LEU A 226 -3.74 -16.45 -6.85
CA LEU A 226 -3.01 -15.19 -6.68
C LEU A 226 -3.88 -14.07 -6.06
N TRP A 227 -5.20 -14.11 -6.27
CA TRP A 227 -6.13 -13.18 -5.64
C TRP A 227 -6.50 -13.61 -4.22
N PHE A 228 -7.04 -14.83 -4.05
CA PHE A 228 -7.65 -15.30 -2.81
C PHE A 228 -6.62 -15.78 -1.78
N PHE A 229 -5.58 -16.50 -2.19
CA PHE A 229 -4.69 -17.15 -1.23
C PHE A 229 -3.92 -16.15 -0.35
N PRO A 230 -3.31 -15.07 -0.88
CA PRO A 230 -2.66 -14.09 -0.02
C PRO A 230 -3.61 -13.40 0.96
N ILE A 231 -4.86 -13.16 0.55
CA ILE A 231 -5.92 -12.65 1.44
C ILE A 231 -6.15 -13.64 2.58
N PHE A 232 -6.28 -14.93 2.26
CA PHE A 232 -6.46 -15.98 3.26
C PHE A 232 -5.28 -16.06 4.24
N VAL A 233 -4.03 -16.04 3.74
CA VAL A 233 -2.84 -16.04 4.62
C VAL A 233 -2.81 -14.84 5.55
N LEU A 234 -3.08 -13.65 5.02
CA LEU A 234 -3.09 -12.43 5.82
C LEU A 234 -4.25 -12.45 6.83
N ALA A 235 -5.38 -13.08 6.48
CA ALA A 235 -6.50 -13.23 7.40
C ALA A 235 -6.13 -14.14 8.57
N THR A 236 -5.40 -15.22 8.30
CA THR A 236 -4.96 -16.17 9.31
C THR A 236 -3.80 -15.62 10.14
N ALA A 237 -2.77 -15.05 9.53
CA ALA A 237 -1.53 -14.71 10.23
C ALA A 237 -1.41 -13.25 10.68
N GLY A 238 -2.22 -12.33 10.15
CA GLY A 238 -2.15 -10.89 10.45
C GLY A 238 -2.87 -10.50 11.74
N ARG A 239 -2.25 -9.62 12.55
CA ARG A 239 -2.87 -9.05 13.77
C ARG A 239 -3.42 -7.65 13.56
N GLU A 240 -2.60 -6.76 13.02
CA GLU A 240 -2.97 -5.37 12.71
C GLU A 240 -2.89 -5.20 11.20
N ILE A 241 -4.03 -5.37 10.52
CA ILE A 241 -4.12 -5.34 9.06
C ILE A 241 -4.83 -4.08 8.58
N PHE A 242 -4.40 -3.58 7.43
CA PHE A 242 -4.98 -2.41 6.77
C PHE A 242 -5.29 -2.72 5.31
N PRO A 243 -6.20 -1.99 4.65
CA PRO A 243 -6.58 -2.26 3.27
C PRO A 243 -5.38 -2.34 2.30
N ARG A 244 -4.38 -1.46 2.47
CA ARG A 244 -3.14 -1.45 1.66
C ARG A 244 -2.41 -2.80 1.59
N TYR A 245 -2.55 -3.65 2.61
CA TYR A 245 -1.85 -4.94 2.68
C TYR A 245 -2.37 -5.98 1.69
N ILE A 246 -3.54 -5.78 1.09
CA ILE A 246 -4.08 -6.68 0.04
C ILE A 246 -4.06 -6.05 -1.35
N LEU A 247 -3.48 -4.85 -1.51
CA LEU A 247 -3.44 -4.12 -2.80
C LEU A 247 -2.82 -4.96 -3.92
N PHE A 248 -1.75 -5.70 -3.61
CA PHE A 248 -1.04 -6.53 -4.59
C PHE A 248 -1.88 -7.70 -5.15
N THR A 249 -3.06 -7.97 -4.58
CA THR A 249 -3.99 -9.01 -5.07
C THR A 249 -4.95 -8.49 -6.15
N ALA A 250 -5.21 -7.18 -6.17
CA ALA A 250 -6.13 -6.52 -7.11
C ALA A 250 -5.79 -6.71 -8.60
N PRO A 251 -4.50 -6.67 -9.02
CA PRO A 251 -4.14 -6.92 -10.40
C PRO A 251 -4.74 -8.22 -10.96
N TYR A 252 -4.68 -9.32 -10.21
CA TYR A 252 -5.15 -10.63 -10.68
C TYR A 252 -6.67 -10.69 -10.83
N PHE A 253 -7.40 -9.96 -9.98
CA PHE A 253 -8.84 -9.78 -10.13
C PHE A 253 -9.19 -9.02 -11.42
N PHE A 254 -8.49 -7.91 -11.70
CA PHE A 254 -8.71 -7.13 -12.92
C PHE A 254 -8.32 -7.89 -14.20
N ILE A 255 -7.28 -8.72 -14.15
CA ILE A 255 -6.94 -9.63 -15.24
C ILE A 255 -8.12 -10.57 -15.53
N THR A 256 -8.69 -11.20 -14.50
CA THR A 256 -9.87 -12.07 -14.68
C THR A 256 -11.06 -11.29 -15.25
N LEU A 257 -11.42 -10.15 -14.65
CA LEU A 257 -12.54 -9.32 -15.09
C LEU A 257 -12.40 -8.88 -16.56
N SER A 258 -11.18 -8.57 -17.01
CA SER A 258 -10.93 -8.16 -18.40
C SER A 258 -11.34 -9.24 -19.42
N THR A 259 -11.28 -10.53 -19.04
CA THR A 259 -11.71 -11.63 -19.91
C THR A 259 -13.23 -11.64 -20.10
N LEU A 260 -13.99 -11.36 -19.04
CA LEU A 260 -15.44 -11.27 -19.11
C LEU A 260 -15.86 -10.11 -20.01
N ILE A 261 -15.30 -8.91 -19.80
CA ILE A 261 -15.61 -7.73 -20.61
C ILE A 261 -15.35 -8.02 -22.10
N LEU A 262 -14.18 -8.56 -22.44
CA LEU A 262 -13.84 -8.85 -23.83
C LEU A 262 -14.75 -9.92 -24.44
N ASN A 263 -15.06 -10.98 -23.67
CA ASN A 263 -15.92 -12.06 -24.14
C ASN A 263 -17.35 -11.55 -24.38
N SER A 264 -17.90 -10.75 -23.47
CA SER A 264 -19.22 -10.13 -23.62
C SER A 264 -19.32 -9.32 -24.92
N ILE A 265 -18.34 -8.48 -25.21
CA ILE A 265 -18.30 -7.70 -26.46
C ILE A 265 -18.22 -8.60 -27.70
N LYS A 266 -17.59 -9.78 -27.59
CA LYS A 266 -17.44 -10.74 -28.70
C LYS A 266 -18.65 -11.67 -28.88
N VAL A 267 -19.62 -11.70 -27.95
CA VAL A 267 -20.81 -12.57 -28.04
C VAL A 267 -21.59 -12.34 -29.34
N SER A 268 -21.69 -11.09 -29.78
CA SER A 268 -22.40 -10.74 -31.01
C SER A 268 -21.49 -10.06 -32.03
N LYS A 269 -21.79 -10.26 -33.32
CA LYS A 269 -21.20 -9.49 -34.44
C LYS A 269 -21.97 -8.19 -34.73
N ASN A 270 -23.21 -8.06 -34.23
CA ASN A 270 -24.04 -6.87 -34.45
C ASN A 270 -23.47 -5.68 -33.67
N ILE A 271 -23.24 -4.56 -34.38
CA ILE A 271 -22.66 -3.35 -33.80
C ILE A 271 -23.51 -2.73 -32.70
N LEU A 272 -24.85 -2.73 -32.84
CA LEU A 272 -25.76 -2.16 -31.84
C LEU A 272 -25.70 -2.95 -30.53
N VAL A 273 -25.65 -4.28 -30.61
CA VAL A 273 -25.50 -5.14 -29.42
C VAL A 273 -24.17 -4.87 -28.72
N ARG A 274 -23.08 -4.69 -29.48
CA ARG A 274 -21.76 -4.35 -28.91
C ARG A 274 -21.78 -2.99 -28.21
N VAL A 275 -22.36 -1.98 -28.84
CA VAL A 275 -22.52 -0.64 -28.26
C VAL A 275 -23.33 -0.73 -26.97
N PHE A 276 -24.45 -1.46 -26.97
CA PHE A 276 -25.26 -1.69 -25.78
C PHE A 276 -24.48 -2.37 -24.64
N ILE A 277 -23.70 -3.41 -24.94
CA ILE A 277 -22.82 -4.07 -23.94
C ILE A 277 -21.77 -3.10 -23.40
N ILE A 278 -21.15 -2.29 -24.25
CA ILE A 278 -20.18 -1.27 -23.83
C ILE A 278 -20.83 -0.24 -22.91
N ILE A 279 -22.06 0.19 -23.19
CA ILE A 279 -22.83 1.10 -22.34
C ILE A 279 -23.09 0.45 -20.98
N ILE A 280 -23.56 -0.80 -20.94
CA ILE A 280 -23.77 -1.53 -19.68
C ILE A 280 -22.47 -1.61 -18.88
N VAL A 281 -21.36 -2.00 -19.52
CA VAL A 281 -20.05 -2.04 -18.86
C VAL A 281 -19.71 -0.65 -18.32
N GLY A 282 -19.88 0.41 -19.11
CA GLY A 282 -19.67 1.79 -18.66
C GLY A 282 -20.49 2.16 -17.42
N ILE A 283 -21.77 1.76 -17.37
CA ILE A 283 -22.65 1.99 -16.22
C ILE A 283 -22.13 1.28 -14.96
N LEU A 284 -21.63 0.04 -15.08
CA LEU A 284 -21.05 -0.70 -13.95
C LEU A 284 -19.82 0.00 -13.34
N PHE A 285 -19.11 0.82 -14.12
CA PHE A 285 -17.94 1.59 -13.66
C PHE A 285 -18.28 2.98 -13.11
N ILE A 286 -19.52 3.46 -13.21
CA ILE A 286 -19.92 4.79 -12.68
C ILE A 286 -19.52 4.96 -11.20
N PRO A 287 -19.75 3.99 -10.29
CA PRO A 287 -19.34 4.13 -8.90
C PRO A 287 -17.82 4.28 -8.73
N SER A 288 -17.01 3.55 -9.49
CA SER A 288 -15.55 3.63 -9.45
C SER A 288 -15.05 4.98 -9.98
N VAL A 289 -15.62 5.46 -11.10
CA VAL A 289 -15.28 6.77 -11.67
C VAL A 289 -15.67 7.91 -10.71
N LYS A 290 -16.84 7.80 -10.04
CA LYS A 290 -17.24 8.76 -9.01
C LYS A 290 -16.29 8.75 -7.81
N PHE A 291 -15.82 7.57 -7.39
CA PHE A 291 -14.81 7.45 -6.34
C PHE A 291 -13.52 8.16 -6.78
N ASP A 292 -12.97 7.82 -7.95
CA ASP A 292 -11.76 8.44 -8.48
C ASP A 292 -11.88 9.96 -8.62
N TYR A 293 -13.05 10.45 -9.05
CA TYR A 293 -13.33 11.89 -9.12
C TYR A 293 -13.17 12.55 -7.75
N PHE A 294 -13.77 12.01 -6.69
CA PHE A 294 -13.58 12.53 -5.34
C PHE A 294 -12.14 12.37 -4.87
N LEU A 295 -11.47 11.24 -5.11
CA LEU A 295 -10.05 11.11 -4.78
C LEU A 295 -9.21 12.22 -5.41
N LEU A 296 -9.52 12.62 -6.64
CA LEU A 296 -8.77 13.64 -7.38
C LEU A 296 -9.12 15.08 -6.97
N THR A 297 -10.38 15.35 -6.63
CA THR A 297 -10.89 16.72 -6.43
C THR A 297 -11.15 17.06 -4.97
N ASP A 298 -11.66 16.11 -4.18
CA ASP A 298 -11.98 16.28 -2.77
C ASP A 298 -11.84 14.93 -2.03
N PRO A 299 -10.61 14.53 -1.68
CA PRO A 299 -10.35 13.24 -1.06
C PRO A 299 -11.10 13.05 0.26
N SER A 300 -11.49 14.14 0.94
CA SER A 300 -12.21 14.08 2.22
C SER A 300 -13.64 13.55 2.08
N ASN A 301 -14.22 13.59 0.88
CA ASN A 301 -15.55 13.08 0.56
C ASN A 301 -15.52 11.82 -0.31
N ALA A 302 -14.33 11.27 -0.59
CA ALA A 302 -14.21 10.03 -1.35
C ALA A 302 -14.78 8.85 -0.53
N PRO A 303 -15.54 7.92 -1.15
CA PRO A 303 -16.18 6.79 -0.47
C PRO A 303 -15.18 5.68 -0.10
N MET A 304 -14.15 6.02 0.65
CA MET A 304 -13.13 5.09 1.16
C MET A 304 -13.71 4.18 2.24
N PRO A 305 -13.18 2.95 2.41
CA PRO A 305 -13.46 2.17 3.61
C PRO A 305 -13.13 2.96 4.88
N ILE A 306 -13.95 2.80 5.92
CA ILE A 306 -13.83 3.55 7.18
C ILE A 306 -12.42 3.47 7.78
N THR A 307 -11.75 2.31 7.66
CA THR A 307 -10.38 2.11 8.14
C THR A 307 -9.38 3.07 7.48
N ASP A 308 -9.51 3.33 6.17
CA ASP A 308 -8.63 4.25 5.45
C ASP A 308 -9.08 5.71 5.59
N TYR A 309 -10.40 5.94 5.68
CA TYR A 309 -10.94 7.27 6.02
C TYR A 309 -10.38 7.76 7.36
N ASN A 310 -10.40 6.92 8.39
CA ASN A 310 -9.85 7.24 9.70
C ASN A 310 -8.34 7.49 9.64
N GLN A 311 -7.61 6.69 8.87
CA GLN A 311 -6.16 6.83 8.74
C GLN A 311 -5.72 8.09 8.00
N TYR A 312 -6.39 8.43 6.91
CA TYR A 312 -5.91 9.45 5.97
C TYR A 312 -6.69 10.76 6.00
N VAL A 313 -7.89 10.76 6.61
CA VAL A 313 -8.81 11.89 6.61
C VAL A 313 -9.13 12.35 8.03
N SER A 314 -9.71 11.48 8.87
CA SER A 314 -10.45 11.97 10.05
C SER A 314 -9.82 11.83 11.43
N GLU A 315 -8.90 10.89 11.66
CA GLU A 315 -8.40 10.62 13.03
C GLU A 315 -6.95 11.12 13.27
N HIS A 316 -6.36 10.70 14.40
CA HIS A 316 -5.04 11.13 14.85
C HIS A 316 -3.88 10.92 13.84
N PRO A 317 -3.86 9.92 12.93
CA PRO A 317 -2.74 9.74 12.01
C PRO A 317 -2.90 10.54 10.72
N SER A 318 -4.04 11.20 10.50
CA SER A 318 -4.29 12.06 9.35
C SER A 318 -3.39 13.31 9.37
N GLY A 319 -2.99 13.77 8.17
CA GLY A 319 -2.19 14.97 7.96
C GLY A 319 -3.00 16.25 7.74
N TYR A 320 -4.33 16.18 7.73
CA TYR A 320 -5.17 17.37 7.67
C TYR A 320 -4.87 18.30 8.84
N GLY A 321 -4.93 19.62 8.60
CA GLY A 321 -4.57 20.66 9.57
C GLY A 321 -3.09 21.05 9.59
N LEU A 322 -2.18 20.21 9.06
CA LEU A 322 -0.73 20.53 9.06
C LEU A 322 -0.39 21.82 8.30
N ASN A 323 -1.08 22.12 7.20
CA ASN A 323 -0.84 23.35 6.45
C ASN A 323 -1.09 24.61 7.30
N THR A 324 -2.11 24.58 8.17
CA THR A 324 -2.40 25.68 9.11
C THR A 324 -1.27 25.84 10.12
N ILE A 325 -0.77 24.72 10.64
CA ILE A 325 0.34 24.69 11.61
C ILE A 325 1.63 25.22 10.97
N PHE A 326 1.98 24.73 9.78
CA PHE A 326 3.17 25.17 9.05
C PHE A 326 3.08 26.67 8.70
N SER A 327 1.92 27.14 8.23
CA SER A 327 1.74 28.57 7.90
C SER A 327 2.00 29.48 9.09
N TYR A 328 1.60 29.07 10.30
CA TYR A 328 1.89 29.81 11.52
C TYR A 328 3.39 29.75 11.87
N LEU A 329 3.98 28.55 11.89
CA LEU A 329 5.38 28.35 12.27
C LEU A 329 6.37 28.99 11.29
N ASP A 330 6.04 29.05 10.00
CA ASP A 330 6.87 29.72 9.00
C ASP A 330 7.03 31.21 9.26
N ASN A 331 6.03 31.87 9.84
CA ASN A 331 6.16 33.27 10.25
C ASN A 331 7.09 33.42 11.46
N GLU A 332 7.07 32.46 12.39
CA GLU A 332 7.91 32.50 13.59
C GLU A 332 9.38 32.15 13.30
N THR A 333 9.63 31.28 12.32
CA THR A 333 10.96 30.73 12.02
C THR A 333 11.82 31.59 11.08
N LYS A 334 11.26 32.65 10.49
CA LYS A 334 11.99 33.56 9.57
C LYS A 334 13.25 34.17 10.18
N ASN A 335 13.16 34.63 11.44
CA ASN A 335 14.24 35.40 12.09
C ASN A 335 14.63 34.88 13.49
N LYS A 336 14.03 33.78 13.96
CA LYS A 336 14.22 33.28 15.33
C LYS A 336 14.46 31.78 15.32
N LYS A 337 15.31 31.33 16.25
CA LYS A 337 15.43 29.89 16.54
C LYS A 337 14.17 29.41 17.25
N VAL A 338 13.63 28.32 16.74
CA VAL A 338 12.39 27.70 17.21
C VAL A 338 12.64 26.22 17.45
N THR A 339 12.14 25.71 18.57
CA THR A 339 12.09 24.28 18.85
C THR A 339 10.65 23.80 18.72
N ILE A 340 10.44 22.73 17.95
CA ILE A 340 9.14 22.10 17.74
C ILE A 340 9.18 20.72 18.39
N VAL A 341 8.37 20.54 19.43
CA VAL A 341 8.16 19.26 20.10
C VAL A 341 6.95 18.58 19.46
N THR A 342 7.18 17.43 18.82
CA THR A 342 6.10 16.67 18.17
C THR A 342 5.67 15.48 19.02
N GLU A 343 4.36 15.30 19.23
CA GLU A 343 3.81 14.07 19.81
C GLU A 343 4.00 12.87 18.87
N GLY A 344 4.79 11.90 19.32
CA GLY A 344 5.22 10.71 18.58
C GLY A 344 6.73 10.71 18.26
N THR A 345 7.37 9.54 18.43
CA THR A 345 8.79 9.30 18.05
C THR A 345 8.95 8.68 16.66
N PHE A 346 7.83 8.28 16.04
CA PHE A 346 7.76 7.63 14.74
C PHE A 346 6.44 8.02 14.06
N GLY A 347 6.41 7.91 12.73
CA GLY A 347 5.19 8.07 11.94
C GLY A 347 5.02 9.47 11.37
N LEU A 348 3.78 9.83 11.01
CA LEU A 348 3.50 10.99 10.16
C LEU A 348 4.13 12.29 10.67
N TYR A 349 3.96 12.62 11.95
CA TYR A 349 4.24 13.96 12.45
C TYR A 349 5.74 14.25 12.57
N PRO A 350 6.53 13.51 13.37
CA PRO A 350 7.96 13.77 13.43
C PRO A 350 8.59 13.77 12.03
N TYR A 351 8.16 12.89 11.11
CA TYR A 351 8.68 12.87 9.75
C TYR A 351 8.15 13.98 8.84
N ALA A 352 6.90 14.42 8.96
CA ALA A 352 6.35 15.53 8.20
C ALA A 352 7.07 16.84 8.55
N PHE A 353 7.30 17.11 9.84
CA PHE A 353 8.05 18.29 10.28
C PHE A 353 9.51 18.21 9.83
N ASN A 354 10.16 17.04 9.95
CA ASN A 354 11.53 16.86 9.47
C ASN A 354 11.67 17.05 7.96
N LEU A 355 10.70 16.58 7.17
CA LEU A 355 10.70 16.78 5.71
C LEU A 355 10.45 18.25 5.35
N TYR A 356 9.50 18.90 6.03
CA TYR A 356 9.13 20.29 5.78
C TYR A 356 10.28 21.25 6.10
N TYR A 357 10.92 21.06 7.27
CA TYR A 357 11.99 21.90 7.78
C TYR A 357 13.40 21.32 7.55
N TRP A 358 13.56 20.34 6.65
CA TRP A 358 14.79 19.55 6.45
C TRP A 358 16.10 20.36 6.37
N ASN A 359 16.05 21.56 5.78
CA ASN A 359 17.21 22.44 5.61
C ASN A 359 17.07 23.77 6.38
N ASN A 360 16.08 23.89 7.27
CA ASN A 360 15.88 25.08 8.07
C ASN A 360 16.72 24.99 9.35
N LYS A 361 17.87 25.68 9.38
CA LYS A 361 18.79 25.72 10.53
C LYS A 361 18.22 26.43 11.75
N ASN A 362 17.13 27.19 11.60
CA ASN A 362 16.46 27.87 12.71
C ASN A 362 15.46 26.95 13.41
N VAL A 363 15.23 25.73 12.92
CA VAL A 363 14.25 24.80 13.47
C VAL A 363 14.93 23.58 14.05
N THR A 364 14.69 23.33 15.33
CA THR A 364 15.05 22.08 16.01
C THR A 364 13.77 21.27 16.22
N ILE A 365 13.76 19.99 15.89
CA ILE A 365 12.60 19.10 16.08
C ILE A 365 12.94 18.08 17.16
N ILE A 366 12.12 18.04 18.22
CA ILE A 366 12.27 17.10 19.34
C ILE A 366 11.05 16.16 19.35
N PRO A 367 11.18 14.93 18.82
CA PRO A 367 10.08 13.99 18.81
C PRO A 367 9.93 13.30 20.17
N ARG A 368 8.70 13.19 20.70
CA ARG A 368 8.44 12.70 22.07
C ARG A 368 7.24 11.78 22.20
N TRP A 369 7.42 10.66 22.91
CA TRP A 369 6.36 9.72 23.25
C TRP A 369 6.71 8.94 24.53
N PRO A 370 5.81 8.85 25.53
CA PRO A 370 4.55 9.61 25.64
C PRO A 370 4.83 11.10 25.88
N LEU A 371 3.98 11.99 25.38
CA LEU A 371 4.04 13.42 25.64
C LEU A 371 3.01 13.81 26.69
N SER A 372 3.11 13.23 27.88
CA SER A 372 2.21 13.49 29.02
C SER A 372 2.68 14.64 29.92
N PHE A 373 3.99 14.89 29.97
CA PHE A 373 4.62 16.00 30.68
C PHE A 373 5.76 16.58 29.84
N LEU A 374 6.33 17.71 30.29
CA LEU A 374 7.49 18.32 29.66
C LEU A 374 8.75 17.86 30.38
N ASP A 375 9.62 17.13 29.69
CA ASP A 375 10.90 16.69 30.24
C ASP A 375 11.97 17.80 30.23
N GLN A 376 13.09 17.52 30.87
CA GLN A 376 14.17 18.48 31.04
C GLN A 376 14.76 18.98 29.70
N GLU A 377 14.80 18.14 28.65
CA GLU A 377 15.31 18.54 27.33
C GLU A 377 14.40 19.62 26.72
N ILE A 378 13.08 19.47 26.85
CA ILE A 378 12.11 20.47 26.38
C ILE A 378 12.27 21.78 27.17
N LEU A 379 12.42 21.69 28.49
CA LEU A 379 12.58 22.87 29.35
C LEU A 379 13.92 23.59 29.09
N ASP A 380 14.98 22.85 28.81
CA ASP A 380 16.27 23.42 28.46
C ASP A 380 16.26 24.07 27.08
N ALA A 381 15.54 23.50 26.11
CA ALA A 381 15.36 24.10 24.79
C ALA A 381 14.66 25.48 24.87
N ALA A 382 13.76 25.66 25.84
CA ALA A 382 13.07 26.92 26.10
C ALA A 382 14.00 28.06 26.52
N LYS A 383 15.17 27.75 27.09
CA LYS A 383 16.17 28.75 27.50
C LYS A 383 16.86 29.42 26.30
N THR A 384 16.86 28.75 25.14
CA THR A 384 17.64 29.18 23.96
C THR A 384 16.80 29.42 22.71
N SER A 385 15.53 29.01 22.73
CA SER A 385 14.63 29.11 21.58
C SER A 385 13.18 29.15 22.05
N LYS A 386 12.29 29.69 21.20
CA LYS A 386 10.85 29.60 21.45
C LYS A 386 10.39 28.15 21.22
N VAL A 387 9.72 27.55 22.19
CA VAL A 387 9.25 26.16 22.13
C VAL A 387 7.78 26.11 21.77
N TYR A 388 7.48 25.33 20.74
CA TYR A 388 6.12 24.94 20.38
C TYR A 388 5.92 23.46 20.64
N VAL A 389 4.80 23.10 21.27
CA VAL A 389 4.44 21.72 21.54
C VAL A 389 3.21 21.37 20.70
N ILE A 390 3.28 20.27 19.96
CA ILE A 390 2.24 19.84 19.04
C ILE A 390 1.58 18.60 19.60
N LEU A 391 0.31 18.74 20.00
CA LEU A 391 -0.55 17.64 20.46
C LEU A 391 -1.50 17.26 19.32
N LYS A 392 -1.63 15.97 19.05
CA LYS A 392 -2.37 15.45 17.89
C LYS A 392 -3.28 14.26 18.22
N GLU A 393 -3.02 13.57 19.33
CA GLU A 393 -3.81 12.41 19.78
C GLU A 393 -4.80 12.79 20.89
N LYS A 394 -5.03 14.10 21.06
CA LYS A 394 -5.80 14.66 22.16
C LYS A 394 -6.75 15.71 21.62
N GLU A 395 -7.98 15.70 22.14
CA GLU A 395 -8.97 16.73 21.79
C GLU A 395 -8.75 18.05 22.54
N LYS A 396 -8.10 17.97 23.71
CA LYS A 396 -7.81 19.09 24.60
C LYS A 396 -6.40 18.95 25.17
N ILE A 397 -5.85 20.05 25.66
CA ILE A 397 -4.58 20.05 26.39
C ILE A 397 -4.77 19.20 27.67
N PRO A 398 -3.88 18.24 27.98
CA PRO A 398 -3.93 17.50 29.25
C PRO A 398 -3.96 18.43 30.44
N GLU A 399 -4.77 18.08 31.44
CA GLU A 399 -4.80 18.80 32.71
C GLU A 399 -3.41 18.81 33.36
N GLY A 400 -3.00 19.97 33.89
CA GLY A 400 -1.70 20.16 34.52
C GLY A 400 -0.51 20.32 33.56
N MET A 401 -0.69 20.18 32.23
CA MET A 401 0.39 20.45 31.28
C MET A 401 0.63 21.96 31.17
N PRO A 402 1.85 22.48 31.43
CA PRO A 402 2.12 23.92 31.51
C PRO A 402 2.32 24.54 30.12
N VAL A 403 1.28 24.43 29.27
CA VAL A 403 1.26 24.97 27.91
C VAL A 403 -0.02 25.76 27.66
N THR A 404 0.09 26.80 26.84
CA THR A 404 -1.03 27.64 26.39
C THR A 404 -1.34 27.35 24.92
N LEU A 405 -2.63 27.17 24.60
CA LEU A 405 -3.08 26.97 23.22
C LEU A 405 -2.83 28.24 22.39
N ILE A 406 -2.17 28.06 21.24
CA ILE A 406 -1.97 29.13 20.26
C ILE A 406 -3.03 29.03 19.17
N LEU A 407 -3.12 27.85 18.56
CA LEU A 407 -4.09 27.61 17.50
C LEU A 407 -4.52 26.13 17.51
N LYS A 408 -5.77 25.92 17.11
CA LYS A 408 -6.37 24.60 16.90
C LYS A 408 -6.59 24.43 15.40
N ALA A 409 -5.99 23.40 14.81
CA ALA A 409 -6.23 23.04 13.42
C ALA A 409 -7.15 21.82 13.37
N ASP A 410 -8.40 22.03 12.96
CA ASP A 410 -9.38 20.97 12.84
C ASP A 410 -9.09 20.04 11.66
N LYS A 411 -9.58 18.80 11.78
CA LYS A 411 -9.55 17.79 10.74
C LYS A 411 -10.97 17.49 10.26
N PRO A 412 -11.14 17.01 9.01
CA PRO A 412 -12.38 16.39 8.60
C PRO A 412 -12.84 15.33 9.63
N GLY A 413 -14.14 15.16 9.85
CA GLY A 413 -14.66 14.24 10.86
C GLY A 413 -14.63 14.76 12.31
N GLY A 414 -14.01 15.92 12.58
CA GLY A 414 -14.18 16.68 13.83
C GLY A 414 -13.52 16.08 15.08
N LYS A 415 -12.64 15.10 14.92
CA LYS A 415 -11.90 14.45 16.01
C LYS A 415 -10.40 14.72 15.90
N TYR A 416 -9.71 14.61 17.03
CA TYR A 416 -8.24 14.68 17.11
C TYR A 416 -7.63 15.86 16.32
N PRO A 417 -8.05 17.11 16.61
CA PRO A 417 -7.44 18.30 16.02
C PRO A 417 -5.95 18.36 16.34
N ILE A 418 -5.19 19.12 15.55
CA ILE A 418 -3.81 19.43 15.90
C ILE A 418 -3.82 20.68 16.79
N LEU A 419 -3.39 20.53 18.03
CA LEU A 419 -3.23 21.63 18.96
C LEU A 419 -1.79 22.10 18.91
N LEU A 420 -1.57 23.31 18.42
CA LEU A 420 -0.29 24.00 18.56
C LEU A 420 -0.33 24.78 19.87
N THR A 421 0.62 24.49 20.74
CA THR A 421 0.76 25.17 22.03
C THR A 421 2.16 25.73 22.18
N THR A 422 2.34 26.64 23.14
CA THR A 422 3.65 27.09 23.59
C THR A 422 3.72 26.96 25.10
N LEU A 423 4.91 26.98 25.67
CA LEU A 423 5.07 26.92 27.12
C LEU A 423 4.34 28.10 27.75
N SER A 424 3.52 27.82 28.75
CA SER A 424 2.98 28.88 29.60
C SER A 424 4.17 29.60 30.23
N THR A 425 4.12 30.93 30.31
CA THR A 425 5.12 31.68 31.09
C THR A 425 5.11 31.06 32.49
N LEU A 426 6.23 30.43 32.88
CA LEU A 426 6.45 30.07 34.26
C LEU A 426 6.44 31.39 35.00
N SER A 427 5.31 31.73 35.63
CA SER A 427 5.30 32.82 36.60
C SER A 427 6.41 32.50 37.61
N PRO A 428 7.38 33.40 37.82
CA PRO A 428 8.50 33.16 38.71
C PRO A 428 8.07 32.80 40.13
#